data_AF-A0A9W8HHG6-F1
#
_entry.id   AF-A0A9W8HHG6-F1
#
_cell.length_a   1.000
_cell.length_b   1.000
_cell.length_c   1.000
_cell.angle_alpha   90.00
_cell.angle_beta   90.00
_cell.angle_gamma   90.00
#
_symmetry.space_group_name_H-M   'P 1'
#
loop_
_entity.id
_entity.type
_entity.pdbx_description
1 polymer ?
#
loop_
_entity_poly.entity_id
_entity_poly.type
_entity_poly.pdbx_seq_one_letter_code
_entity_poly.pdbx_strand_id
1 'polypeptide(L)'
;MGNDTGHKRAIVLLKDGATAGQEHAVKQSILAAGGRVIERSDPGSRLIPAIFAELPQNAFSSLHSQHADAIATVEHDSGVSTQQG
;
A
#
# COMPACT_ATOMS: atom_id res chain seq x y z
N MET A 1 10.38 25.47 1.39
CA MET A 1 10.96 24.14 1.74
C MET A 1 9.80 23.16 1.71
N GLY A 2 9.79 22.27 0.72
CA GLY A 2 8.69 21.32 0.52
C GLY A 2 8.57 20.40 1.72
N ASN A 3 7.35 20.24 2.22
CA ASN A 3 7.01 19.40 3.35
C ASN A 3 7.06 17.93 2.88
N ASP A 4 8.26 17.40 2.62
CA ASP A 4 8.45 16.02 2.20
C ASP A 4 8.39 15.15 3.46
N THR A 5 7.18 14.79 3.88
CA THR A 5 6.92 13.99 5.09
C THR A 5 7.50 12.57 5.05
N GLY A 6 8.39 12.23 4.10
CA GLY A 6 8.97 10.89 3.93
C GLY A 6 7.95 9.80 3.56
N HIS A 7 6.66 10.15 3.49
CA HIS A 7 5.57 9.27 3.12
C HIS A 7 5.50 9.19 1.60
N LYS A 8 5.42 7.97 1.10
CA LYS A 8 5.30 7.68 -0.33
C LYS A 8 3.94 7.02 -0.56
N ARG A 9 3.34 7.33 -1.71
CA ARG A 9 2.13 6.64 -2.16
C ARG A 9 2.49 5.21 -2.49
N ALA A 10 1.65 4.29 -2.06
CA ALA A 10 1.80 2.87 -2.27
C ALA A 10 0.49 2.24 -2.71
N ILE A 11 0.65 1.22 -3.54
CA ILE A 11 -0.40 0.32 -3.98
C ILE A 11 -0.05 -1.04 -3.40
N VAL A 12 -0.82 -1.45 -2.39
CA VAL A 12 -0.68 -2.77 -1.77
C VAL A 12 -1.62 -3.71 -2.51
N LEU A 13 -1.08 -4.55 -3.37
CA LEU A 13 -1.86 -5.57 -4.08
C LEU A 13 -2.05 -6.77 -3.16
N LEU A 14 -3.31 -7.15 -2.96
CA LEU A 14 -3.69 -8.32 -2.17
C LEU A 14 -3.68 -9.56 -3.06
N LYS A 15 -3.41 -10.71 -2.44
CA LYS A 15 -3.49 -12.01 -3.11
C LYS A 15 -4.94 -12.36 -3.45
N ASP A 16 -5.09 -13.18 -4.48
CA ASP A 16 -6.38 -13.80 -4.81
C ASP A 16 -6.85 -14.64 -3.61
N GLY A 17 -8.08 -14.39 -3.15
CA GLY A 17 -8.64 -15.03 -1.95
C GLY A 17 -8.26 -14.39 -0.61
N ALA A 18 -7.58 -13.23 -0.58
CA ALA A 18 -7.37 -12.49 0.67
C ALA A 18 -8.72 -12.18 1.35
N THR A 19 -8.84 -12.58 2.61
CA THR A 19 -10.07 -12.41 3.38
C THR A 19 -10.25 -10.96 3.84
N ALA A 20 -11.49 -10.57 4.14
CA ALA A 20 -11.77 -9.27 4.73
C ALA A 20 -11.01 -9.02 6.06
N GLY A 21 -10.71 -10.09 6.81
CA GLY A 21 -9.90 -10.01 8.03
C GLY A 21 -8.43 -9.69 7.75
N GLN A 22 -7.83 -10.34 6.75
CA GLN A 22 -6.48 -10.05 6.28
C GLN A 22 -6.36 -8.63 5.72
N GLU A 23 -7.33 -8.21 4.90
CA GLU A 23 -7.40 -6.83 4.41
C GLU A 23 -7.48 -5.82 5.57
N HIS A 24 -8.29 -6.11 6.59
CA HIS A 24 -8.39 -5.26 7.77
C HIS A 24 -7.06 -5.18 8.52
N ALA A 25 -6.37 -6.31 8.68
CA ALA A 25 -5.07 -6.38 9.35
C ALA A 25 -4.01 -5.54 8.61
N VAL A 26 -3.95 -5.62 7.28
CA VAL A 26 -3.04 -4.80 6.45
C VAL A 26 -3.30 -3.30 6.69
N LYS A 27 -4.56 -2.88 6.73
CA LYS A 27 -4.92 -1.47 7.00
C LYS A 27 -4.50 -1.02 8.38
N GLN A 28 -4.70 -1.85 9.40
CA GLN A 28 -4.26 -1.53 10.76
C GLN A 28 -2.74 -1.34 10.81
N SER A 29 -1.97 -2.19 10.13
CA SER A 29 -0.52 -2.02 10.03
C SER A 29 -0.11 -0.74 9.29
N ILE A 30 -0.80 -0.36 8.22
CA ILE A 30 -0.57 0.93 7.52
C ILE A 30 -0.76 2.10 8.48
N LEU A 31 -1.87 2.11 9.24
CA LEU A 31 -2.17 3.17 10.21
C LEU A 31 -1.16 3.18 11.37
N ALA A 32 -0.78 2.00 11.87
CA ALA A 32 0.21 1.85 12.94
C ALA A 32 1.60 2.33 12.54
N ALA A 33 1.94 2.23 11.24
CA ALA A 33 3.18 2.78 10.69
C ALA A 33 3.14 4.30 10.50
N GLY A 34 2.07 4.99 10.91
CA GLY A 34 1.88 6.43 10.68
C GLY A 34 1.41 6.76 9.25
N GLY A 35 1.04 5.73 8.48
CA GLY A 35 0.47 5.89 7.15
C GLY A 35 -1.03 6.21 7.18
N ARG A 36 -1.59 6.36 5.98
CA ARG A 36 -2.99 6.68 5.72
C ARG A 36 -3.50 5.81 4.58
N VAL A 37 -4.71 5.28 4.72
CA VAL A 37 -5.42 4.59 3.63
C VAL A 37 -6.20 5.63 2.80
N ILE A 38 -6.01 5.63 1.48
CA ILE A 38 -6.62 6.57 0.52
C ILE A 38 -7.88 5.99 -0.09
N GLU A 39 -7.80 4.79 -0.69
CA GLU A 39 -8.90 4.19 -1.45
C GLU A 39 -8.87 2.66 -1.39
N ARG A 40 -10.03 2.03 -1.60
CA ARG A 40 -10.20 0.58 -1.68
C ARG A 40 -10.65 0.20 -3.09
N SER A 41 -9.98 -0.77 -3.70
CA SER A 41 -10.60 -1.49 -4.81
C SER A 41 -11.74 -2.35 -4.28
N ASP A 42 -12.93 -2.15 -4.83
CA ASP A 42 -14.13 -2.90 -4.46
C ASP A 42 -13.99 -4.37 -4.89
N PRO A 43 -14.29 -5.36 -4.03
CA PRO A 43 -14.20 -6.78 -4.37
C PRO A 43 -15.17 -7.22 -5.49
N GLY A 44 -16.13 -6.37 -5.87
CA GLY A 44 -17.01 -6.59 -7.03
C GLY A 44 -16.41 -6.15 -8.38
N SER A 45 -15.27 -5.46 -8.37
CA SER A 45 -14.58 -5.07 -9.60
C SER A 45 -13.75 -6.25 -10.09
N ARG A 46 -13.75 -6.55 -11.40
CA ARG A 46 -12.90 -7.62 -12.01
C ARG A 46 -11.38 -7.33 -11.91
N LEU A 47 -10.99 -6.36 -11.10
CA LEU A 47 -9.63 -5.93 -10.87
C LEU A 47 -9.10 -6.59 -9.59
N ILE A 48 -7.79 -6.83 -9.55
CA ILE A 48 -7.11 -7.41 -8.41
C ILE A 48 -7.38 -6.55 -7.15
N PRO A 49 -7.74 -7.16 -6.01
CA PRO A 49 -7.98 -6.40 -4.78
C PRO A 49 -6.71 -5.65 -4.37
N ALA A 50 -6.85 -4.36 -4.11
CA ALA A 50 -5.72 -3.49 -3.78
C ALA A 50 -6.13 -2.41 -2.76
N ILE A 51 -5.16 -1.99 -1.95
CA ILE A 51 -5.27 -0.90 -1.00
C ILE A 51 -4.34 0.22 -1.46
N PHE A 52 -4.91 1.40 -1.70
CA PHE A 52 -4.14 2.61 -1.97
C PHE A 52 -3.85 3.30 -0.64
N ALA A 53 -2.58 3.59 -0.37
CA ALA A 53 -2.16 4.18 0.88
C ALA A 53 -0.98 5.15 0.71
N GLU A 54 -0.78 6.01 1.69
CA GLU A 54 0.44 6.78 1.89
C GLU A 54 1.10 6.25 3.15
N LEU A 55 2.34 5.80 3.09
CA LEU A 55 3.05 5.33 4.28
C LEU A 55 4.55 5.60 4.16
N PRO A 56 5.30 5.61 5.28
CA PRO A 56 6.74 5.79 5.25
C PRO A 56 7.43 4.74 4.37
N GLN A 57 8.40 5.16 3.55
CA GLN A 57 9.10 4.24 2.64
C GLN A 57 9.79 3.07 3.37
N ASN A 58 10.30 3.30 4.57
CA ASN A 58 10.89 2.25 5.41
C ASN A 58 9.87 1.24 5.94
N ALA A 59 8.57 1.56 5.91
CA ALA A 59 7.51 0.65 6.35
C ALA A 59 7.05 -0.33 5.25
N PHE A 60 7.41 -0.12 3.98
CA PHE A 60 6.97 -0.98 2.87
C PHE A 60 7.40 -2.44 3.02
N SER A 61 8.70 -2.66 3.26
CA SER A 61 9.23 -4.03 3.42
C SER A 61 8.66 -4.69 4.67
N SER A 62 8.51 -3.93 5.76
CA SER A 62 7.92 -4.44 7.00
C SER A 62 6.46 -4.83 6.80
N LEU A 63 5.67 -4.03 6.08
CA LEU A 63 4.28 -4.31 5.77
C LEU A 63 4.14 -5.59 4.93
N HIS A 64 4.96 -5.74 3.88
CA HIS A 64 4.95 -6.94 3.03
C HIS A 64 5.32 -8.19 3.83
N SER A 65 6.40 -8.15 4.61
CA SER A 65 6.84 -9.28 5.43
C SER A 65 5.82 -9.68 6.51
N GLN A 66 5.15 -8.71 7.14
CA GLN A 66 4.15 -8.98 8.18
C GLN A 66 2.87 -9.62 7.66
N HIS A 67 2.51 -9.34 6.40
CA HIS A 67 1.27 -9.79 5.77
C HIS A 67 1.56 -10.57 4.49
N ALA A 68 2.67 -11.32 4.45
CA ALA A 68 3.10 -12.04 3.26
C ALA A 68 2.08 -13.10 2.80
N ASP A 69 1.18 -13.54 3.68
CA ASP A 69 0.07 -14.43 3.38
C ASP A 69 -1.10 -13.72 2.68
N ALA A 70 -1.23 -12.41 2.83
CA ALA A 70 -2.33 -11.60 2.31
C ALA A 70 -1.90 -10.66 1.17
N ILE A 71 -0.68 -10.15 1.19
CA ILE A 71 -0.13 -9.19 0.23
C ILE A 71 0.62 -9.95 -0.86
N ALA A 72 0.29 -9.68 -2.12
CA ALA A 72 1.03 -10.15 -3.28
C ALA A 72 2.29 -9.30 -3.49
N THR A 73 2.11 -7.97 -3.58
CA THR A 73 3.22 -7.01 -3.70
C THR A 73 2.84 -5.65 -3.09
N VAL A 74 3.86 -4.87 -2.74
CA VAL A 74 3.73 -3.46 -2.35
C VAL A 74 4.48 -2.64 -3.38
N GLU A 75 3.74 -2.04 -4.30
CA GLU A 75 4.29 -1.07 -5.24
C GLU A 75 4.27 0.31 -4.57
N HIS A 76 5.26 1.14 -4.84
CA HIS A 76 5.21 2.55 -4.47
C HIS A 76 5.28 3.41 -5.72
N ASP A 77 4.59 4.55 -5.70
CA ASP A 77 4.71 5.54 -6.75
C ASP A 77 6.16 6.03 -6.74
N SER A 78 6.95 5.56 -7.69
CA SER A 78 8.36 5.91 -7.80
C SER A 78 8.56 7.35 -8.26
N GLY A 79 7.46 8.07 -8.58
CA GLY A 79 7.49 9.22 -9.46
C GLY A 79 8.06 8.79 -10.81
N VAL A 80 7.30 8.92 -11.89
CA VAL A 80 7.98 9.05 -13.18
C VAL A 80 8.78 10.34 -13.06
N SER A 81 10.06 10.25 -12.72
CA SER A 81 11.01 11.32 -12.98
C SER A 81 11.00 11.47 -14.49
N THR A 82 10.13 12.32 -15.02
CA THR A 82 10.31 12.86 -16.36
C THR A 82 11.61 13.64 -16.27
N GLN A 83 12.72 12.97 -16.53
CA GLN A 83 14.01 13.58 -16.80
C GLN A 83 13.79 14.43 -18.06
N GLN A 84 13.40 15.68 -17.83
CA GLN A 84 13.38 16.70 -18.87
C GLN A 84 14.84 17.02 -19.20
N GLY A 85 15.20 16.81 -20.46
CA GLY A 85 16.24 17.55 -21.20
C GLY A 85 17.67 17.35 -20.75
#